data_AF-A0A2I4C1I8-F1
#
_entry.id   AF-A0A2I4C1I8-F1
#
_cell.length_a   1.000
_cell.length_b   1.000
_cell.length_c   1.000
_cell.angle_alpha   90.00
_cell.angle_beta   90.00
_cell.angle_gamma   90.00
#
_symmetry.space_group_name_H-M   'P 1'
#
loop_
_entity.id
_entity.type
_entity.pdbx_description
1 polymer ?
#
loop_
_entity_poly.entity_id
_entity_poly.type
_entity_poly.pdbx_seq_one_letter_code
_entity_poly.pdbx_strand_id
1 'polypeptide(L)'
;MAATDVEDFIQQNRALAKQVETFRGYWESEKHWNARREFLLRNISDFKLEQLDQLLSLSMVWANNVFMGCRYSSELLEKVKEMAEGIEVEDAPVFKTRDEIMKSQQGR
;
A
#
# COMPACT_ATOMS: atom_id res chain seq x y z
N MET A 1 -35.18 10.69 -4.94
CA MET A 1 -34.10 11.16 -4.05
C MET A 1 -32.99 10.12 -3.86
N ALA A 2 -33.22 8.81 -3.99
CA ALA A 2 -32.17 7.80 -3.84
C ALA A 2 -31.23 7.64 -5.05
N ALA A 3 -31.71 7.86 -6.28
CA ALA A 3 -30.90 7.66 -7.49
C ALA A 3 -29.79 8.72 -7.66
N THR A 4 -30.07 9.97 -7.30
CA THR A 4 -29.11 11.09 -7.35
C THR A 4 -27.97 10.90 -6.35
N ASP A 5 -28.26 10.36 -5.17
CA ASP A 5 -27.29 10.10 -4.12
C ASP A 5 -26.25 9.03 -4.52
N VAL A 6 -26.73 7.98 -5.21
CA VAL A 6 -25.87 6.91 -5.76
C VAL A 6 -24.99 7.42 -6.90
N GLU A 7 -25.56 8.21 -7.83
CA GLU A 7 -24.80 8.81 -8.93
C GLU A 7 -23.70 9.75 -8.42
N ASP A 8 -24.00 10.59 -7.44
CA ASP A 8 -23.04 11.50 -6.81
C ASP A 8 -21.90 10.71 -6.12
N PHE A 9 -22.23 9.65 -5.40
CA PHE A 9 -21.23 8.79 -4.76
C PHE A 9 -20.31 8.12 -5.78
N ILE A 10 -20.85 7.59 -6.88
CA ILE A 10 -20.06 6.97 -7.95
C ILE A 10 -19.12 8.01 -8.58
N GLN A 11 -19.61 9.23 -8.81
CA GLN A 11 -18.82 10.30 -9.40
C GLN A 11 -17.68 10.76 -8.48
N GLN A 12 -17.93 10.87 -7.18
CA GLN A 12 -16.90 11.17 -6.17
C GLN A 12 -15.82 10.08 -6.13
N ASN A 13 -16.22 8.80 -6.11
CA ASN A 13 -15.26 7.69 -6.14
C ASN A 13 -14.41 7.70 -7.40
N ARG A 14 -15.00 8.03 -8.56
CA ARG A 14 -14.26 8.14 -9.82
C ARG A 14 -13.27 9.30 -9.81
N ALA A 15 -13.65 10.45 -9.24
CA ALA A 15 -12.76 11.59 -9.09
C ALA A 15 -11.59 11.28 -8.16
N LEU A 16 -11.87 10.61 -7.02
CA LEU A 16 -10.85 10.16 -6.08
C LEU A 16 -9.87 9.18 -6.73
N ALA A 17 -10.38 8.18 -7.46
CA ALA A 17 -9.53 7.24 -8.20
C ALA A 17 -8.60 7.96 -9.18
N LYS A 18 -9.11 8.96 -9.91
CA LYS A 18 -8.30 9.77 -10.83
C LYS A 18 -7.25 10.61 -10.11
N GLN A 19 -7.56 11.15 -8.93
CA GLN A 19 -6.60 11.88 -8.11
C GLN A 19 -5.49 10.94 -7.62
N VAL A 20 -5.82 9.72 -7.19
CA VAL A 20 -4.83 8.75 -6.72
C VAL A 20 -3.82 8.42 -7.83
N GLU A 21 -4.25 8.29 -9.09
CA GLU A 21 -3.33 8.10 -10.23
C GLU A 21 -2.25 9.19 -10.35
N THR A 22 -2.51 10.40 -9.88
CA THR A 22 -1.51 11.50 -9.94
C THR A 22 -0.35 11.30 -8.97
N PHE A 23 -0.49 10.44 -7.97
CA PHE A 23 0.56 10.19 -6.99
C PHE A 23 1.61 9.19 -7.48
N ARG A 24 1.35 8.48 -8.58
CA ARG A 24 2.28 7.50 -9.15
C ARG A 24 3.63 8.14 -9.52
N GLY A 25 4.71 7.57 -8.99
CA GLY A 25 6.08 7.92 -9.35
C GLY A 25 6.54 7.22 -10.63
N TYR A 26 7.40 7.89 -11.40
CA TYR A 26 7.88 7.35 -12.69
C TYR A 26 8.76 6.09 -12.53
N TRP A 27 9.35 5.88 -11.34
CA TRP A 27 10.23 4.77 -11.00
C TRP A 27 9.49 3.53 -10.49
N GLU A 28 8.17 3.60 -10.34
CA GLU A 28 7.37 2.51 -9.81
C GLU A 28 6.99 1.52 -10.92
N SER A 29 7.28 0.24 -10.69
CA SER A 29 6.76 -0.84 -11.51
C SER A 29 5.24 -0.98 -11.32
N GLU A 30 4.55 -1.60 -12.28
CA GLU A 30 3.10 -1.84 -12.18
C GLU A 30 2.74 -2.64 -10.91
N LYS A 31 3.55 -3.66 -10.56
CA LYS A 31 3.31 -4.46 -9.35
C LYS A 31 3.39 -3.60 -8.07
N HIS A 32 4.39 -2.73 -8.00
CA HIS A 32 4.56 -1.81 -6.87
C HIS A 32 3.41 -0.80 -6.82
N TRP A 33 3.07 -0.19 -7.95
CA TRP A 33 2.03 0.83 -8.04
C TRP A 33 0.65 0.27 -7.72
N ASN A 34 0.27 -0.91 -8.23
CA ASN A 34 -1.04 -1.49 -8.00
C ASN A 34 -1.33 -1.70 -6.51
N ALA A 35 -0.37 -2.28 -5.80
CA ALA A 35 -0.48 -2.46 -4.36
C ALA A 35 -0.49 -1.13 -3.60
N ARG A 36 0.40 -0.19 -3.96
CA ARG A 36 0.45 1.13 -3.32
C ARG A 36 -0.83 1.94 -3.56
N ARG A 37 -1.40 1.85 -4.76
CA ARG A 37 -2.66 2.49 -5.14
C ARG A 37 -3.82 1.96 -4.29
N GLU A 38 -3.89 0.66 -4.06
CA GLU A 38 -4.91 0.06 -3.19
C GLU A 38 -4.74 0.54 -1.74
N PHE A 39 -3.49 0.61 -1.26
CA PHE A 39 -3.18 1.18 0.05
C PHE A 39 -3.69 2.62 0.19
N LEU A 40 -3.47 3.45 -0.83
CA LEU A 40 -3.95 4.83 -0.84
C LEU A 40 -5.48 4.90 -0.86
N LEU A 41 -6.15 4.19 -1.77
CA LEU A 41 -7.61 4.21 -1.87
C LEU A 41 -8.31 3.76 -0.58
N ARG A 42 -7.71 2.81 0.14
CA ARG A 42 -8.25 2.31 1.39
C ARG A 42 -8.16 3.34 2.53
N ASN A 43 -7.06 4.07 2.61
CA ASN A 43 -6.76 4.92 3.75
C ASN A 43 -7.07 6.41 3.49
N ILE A 44 -7.22 6.86 2.24
CA ILE A 44 -7.36 8.29 1.90
C ILE A 44 -8.56 8.97 2.56
N SER A 45 -9.64 8.25 2.84
CA SER A 45 -10.82 8.77 3.54
C SER A 45 -10.58 9.08 5.02
N ASP A 46 -9.60 8.42 5.64
CA ASP A 46 -9.27 8.61 7.06
C ASP A 46 -8.27 9.74 7.30
N PHE A 47 -7.68 10.28 6.23
CA PHE A 47 -6.67 11.32 6.29
C PHE A 47 -7.21 12.67 5.82
N LYS A 48 -6.82 13.74 6.53
CA LYS A 48 -7.08 15.11 6.09
C LYS A 48 -6.11 15.50 4.97
N LEU A 49 -6.47 16.51 4.18
CA LEU A 49 -5.61 17.05 3.12
C LEU A 49 -4.21 17.45 3.63
N GLU A 50 -4.13 18.01 4.85
CA GLU A 50 -2.86 18.39 5.50
C GLU A 50 -1.97 17.18 5.85
N GLN A 51 -2.55 15.99 5.94
CA GLN A 51 -1.87 14.74 6.30
C GLN A 51 -1.62 13.86 5.07
N LEU A 52 -1.92 14.35 3.87
CA LEU A 52 -1.79 13.59 2.63
C LEU A 52 -0.33 13.19 2.38
N ASP A 53 0.63 14.08 2.63
CA ASP A 53 2.06 13.76 2.49
C ASP A 53 2.50 12.64 3.44
N GLN A 54 1.89 12.59 4.64
CA GLN A 54 2.13 11.51 5.60
C GLN A 54 1.58 10.20 5.07
N LEU A 55 0.37 10.19 4.50
CA LEU A 55 -0.22 9.00 3.88
C LEU A 55 0.62 8.49 2.71
N LEU A 56 1.06 9.38 1.81
CA LEU A 56 1.93 9.04 0.70
C LEU A 56 3.24 8.40 1.19
N SER A 57 3.84 8.98 2.24
CA SER A 57 5.05 8.45 2.87
C SER A 57 4.83 7.05 3.48
N LEU A 58 3.71 6.84 4.18
CA LEU A 58 3.36 5.54 4.76
C LEU A 58 3.13 4.47 3.68
N SER A 59 2.45 4.85 2.58
CA SER A 59 2.24 3.95 1.44
C SER A 59 3.56 3.50 0.81
N MET A 60 4.55 4.40 0.71
CA MET A 60 5.90 4.08 0.24
C MET A 60 6.66 3.18 1.20
N VAL A 61 6.60 3.45 2.50
CA VAL A 61 7.24 2.61 3.53
C VAL A 61 6.71 1.18 3.43
N TRP A 62 5.39 1.03 3.34
CA TRP A 62 4.75 -0.27 3.19
C TRP A 62 5.19 -0.98 1.91
N ALA A 63 5.08 -0.31 0.75
CA ALA A 63 5.44 -0.92 -0.52
C ALA A 63 6.95 -1.26 -0.61
N ASN A 64 7.83 -0.40 -0.09
CA ASN A 64 9.27 -0.70 -0.01
C ASN A 64 9.57 -1.88 0.91
N ASN A 65 8.84 -2.02 2.02
CA ASN A 65 8.98 -3.19 2.89
C ASN A 65 8.54 -4.47 2.17
N VAL A 66 7.39 -4.44 1.51
CA VAL A 66 6.79 -5.61 0.82
C VAL A 66 7.56 -6.02 -0.43
N PHE A 67 7.99 -5.07 -1.27
CA PHE A 67 8.58 -5.36 -2.58
C PHE A 67 10.10 -5.26 -2.64
N MET A 68 10.73 -4.56 -1.70
CA MET A 68 12.20 -4.35 -1.68
C MET A 68 12.85 -4.89 -0.41
N GLY A 69 12.07 -5.37 0.56
CA GLY A 69 12.57 -5.90 1.82
C GLY A 69 13.18 -4.84 2.73
N CYS A 70 12.91 -3.55 2.50
CA CYS A 70 13.42 -2.47 3.34
C CYS A 70 12.97 -2.65 4.79
N ARG A 71 13.85 -2.29 5.74
CA ARG A 71 13.61 -2.42 7.18
C ARG A 71 13.42 -1.03 7.79
N TYR A 72 12.43 -0.91 8.65
CA TYR A 72 12.10 0.28 9.41
C TYR A 72 11.90 -0.10 10.88
N SER A 73 11.58 0.86 11.75
CA SER A 73 11.24 0.56 13.14
C SER A 73 10.04 -0.38 13.20
N SER A 74 10.04 -1.28 14.20
CA SER A 74 8.96 -2.26 14.38
C SER A 74 7.60 -1.59 14.53
N GLU A 75 7.53 -0.50 15.30
CA GLU A 75 6.31 0.31 15.48
C GLU A 75 5.76 0.84 14.16
N LEU A 76 6.63 1.35 13.27
CA LEU A 76 6.19 1.87 11.99
C LEU A 76 5.69 0.75 11.07
N LEU A 77 6.38 -0.40 11.08
CA LEU A 77 5.99 -1.56 10.27
C LEU A 77 4.66 -2.17 10.73
N GLU A 78 4.44 -2.25 12.04
CA GLU A 78 3.17 -2.71 12.61
C GLU A 78 2.03 -1.79 12.17
N LYS A 79 2.19 -0.48 12.32
CA LYS A 79 1.21 0.51 11.87
C LYS A 79 0.87 0.38 10.39
N VAL A 80 1.87 0.34 9.50
CA VAL A 80 1.58 0.25 8.06
C VAL A 80 1.00 -1.11 7.66
N LYS A 81 1.28 -2.17 8.43
CA LYS A 81 0.68 -3.49 8.21
C LYS A 81 -0.80 -3.50 8.60
N GLU A 82 -1.19 -2.84 9.70
CA GLU A 82 -2.59 -2.64 10.08
C GLU A 82 -3.34 -1.83 9.01
N MET A 83 -2.74 -0.73 8.53
CA MET A 83 -3.33 0.09 7.45
C MET A 83 -3.50 -0.67 6.13
N ALA A 84 -2.70 -1.72 5.91
CA ALA A 84 -2.72 -2.56 4.73
C ALA A 84 -3.52 -3.86 4.90
N GLU A 85 -4.19 -4.07 6.04
CA GLU A 85 -4.92 -5.30 6.30
C GLU A 85 -5.92 -5.58 5.18
N GLY A 86 -5.93 -6.77 4.58
CA GLY A 86 -6.86 -7.12 3.50
C GLY A 86 -6.52 -6.57 2.11
N ILE A 87 -5.34 -5.97 1.93
CA ILE A 87 -4.76 -5.74 0.59
C ILE A 87 -4.06 -7.02 0.17
N GLU A 88 -4.49 -7.63 -0.93
CA GLU A 88 -3.87 -8.85 -1.46
C GLU A 88 -2.75 -8.48 -2.45
N VAL A 89 -1.50 -8.76 -2.07
CA VAL A 89 -0.35 -8.56 -2.95
C VAL A 89 -0.02 -9.86 -3.68
N GLU A 90 -0.39 -9.93 -4.96
CA GLU A 90 0.00 -11.03 -5.84
C GLU A 90 1.53 -11.07 -6.04
N ASP A 91 2.11 -12.27 -6.01
CA ASP A 91 3.56 -12.51 -6.21
C ASP A 91 4.49 -11.69 -5.30
N ALA A 92 4.12 -11.48 -4.02
CA ALA A 92 5.00 -10.79 -3.08
C ALA A 92 6.38 -11.51 -3.00
N PRO A 93 7.49 -10.79 -3.20
CA PRO A 93 8.80 -11.41 -3.16
C PRO A 93 9.11 -11.98 -1.77
N VAL A 94 9.53 -13.24 -1.72
CA VAL A 94 9.90 -13.90 -0.46
C VAL A 94 11.35 -13.56 -0.12
N PHE A 95 11.54 -12.57 0.74
CA PHE A 95 12.86 -12.21 1.26
C PHE A 95 13.29 -13.19 2.36
N LYS A 96 13.99 -14.26 1.96
CA LYS A 96 14.64 -15.15 2.94
C LYS A 96 16.00 -14.58 3.32
N THR A 97 16.24 -14.45 4.62
CA THR A 97 17.59 -14.14 5.10
C THR A 97 18.50 -15.35 4.92
N ARG A 98 19.82 -15.11 4.83
CA ARG A 98 20.81 -16.21 4.73
C ARG A 98 20.63 -17.22 5.86
N ASP A 99 20.36 -16.75 7.07
CA ASP A 99 20.22 -17.61 8.25
C ASP A 99 18.93 -18.47 8.19
N GLU A 100 17.86 -17.97 7.59
CA GLU A 100 16.64 -18.76 7.30
C GLU A 100 16.88 -19.83 6.24
N ILE A 101 17.65 -19.50 5.19
CA ILE A 101 18.06 -20.47 4.16
C ILE A 101 18.91 -21.58 4.81
N MET A 102 19.89 -21.22 5.65
CA MET A 102 20.75 -22.18 6.34
C MET A 102 19.97 -23.10 7.30
N LYS A 103 19.03 -22.56 8.09
CA LYS A 103 18.16 -23.39 8.94
C LYS A 103 17.29 -24.37 8.14
N SER A 104 16.78 -23.95 6.98
CA SER A 104 15.98 -24.84 6.13
C SER A 104 16.77 -25.99 5.50
N GLN A 105 18.10 -25.86 5.39
CA GLN A 105 18.98 -26.93 4.90
C GLN A 105 19.48 -27.85 6.01
N GLN A 106 19.52 -27.39 7.26
CA GLN A 106 19.98 -28.19 8.41
C GLN A 106 18.95 -29.20 8.93
N GLY A 107 17.69 -29.09 8.49
CA GLY A 107 16.61 -30.03 8.80
C GLY A 107 16.34 -31.08 7.71
N ARG A 108 17.26 -31.27 6.75
CA ARG A 108 17.20 -32.30 5.71
C ARG A 108 18.31 -33.34 5.89
#